data_AF-A0AAW2SKU0-F1
#
_entry.id   AF-A0AAW2SKU0-F1
#
_cell.length_a   1.000
_cell.length_b   1.000
_cell.length_c   1.000
_cell.angle_alpha   90.00
_cell.angle_beta   90.00
_cell.angle_gamma   90.00
#
_symmetry.space_group_name_H-M   'P 1'
#
loop_
_entity.id
_entity.type
_entity.pdbx_description
1 polymer ?
#
loop_
_entity_poly.entity_id
_entity_poly.type
_entity_poly.pdbx_seq_one_letter_code
_entity_poly.pdbx_strand_id
1 'polypeptide(L)'
;MSTIDGKWSRSCPREPQGDKFEYAIKLDFPSSNNEAEYEAFLAGCELALAAGAKRIVIYSDSQLVVNQVQGSYEARDEKMAKYFSKAKKMLGKFEEASVVQVSRANNATADQLAKLASSMAAIRSRKIIFISSERAAIEEPEEVICIDPTLLSWKEEIIRFLTKGVQPENKKDAKVLRRKASRFA
;
A
#
# COMPACT_ATOMS: atom_id res chain seq x y z
N MET A 1 -0.97 -5.50 16.56
CA MET A 1 -1.97 -4.44 16.30
C MET A 1 -1.25 -3.16 16.56
N SER A 2 -0.85 -2.44 15.53
CA SER A 2 0.29 -1.54 15.68
C SER A 2 0.02 -0.25 14.96
N THR A 3 0.56 0.82 15.50
CA THR A 3 0.51 2.14 14.89
C THR A 3 1.90 2.72 15.05
N ILE A 4 2.31 3.53 14.10
CA ILE A 4 3.50 4.35 14.23
C ILE A 4 3.02 5.76 14.52
N ASP A 5 3.44 6.33 15.66
CA ASP A 5 3.42 7.78 15.84
C ASP A 5 4.53 8.35 14.95
N GLY A 6 4.20 8.50 13.66
CA GLY A 6 5.07 9.12 12.69
C GLY A 6 5.05 10.63 12.93
N LYS A 7 6.00 11.14 13.74
CA LYS A 7 6.32 12.56 13.71
C LYS A 7 7.09 12.85 12.42
N TRP A 8 6.36 13.12 11.36
CA TRP A 8 6.92 13.56 10.10
C TRP A 8 7.30 15.03 10.23
N SER A 9 8.55 15.38 9.97
CA SER A 9 8.95 16.79 9.84
C SER A 9 9.22 17.10 8.38
N ARG A 10 8.37 17.94 7.78
CA ARG A 10 8.79 18.68 6.58
C ARG A 10 9.83 19.69 7.03
N SER A 11 11.10 19.54 6.64
CA SER A 11 12.03 20.66 6.74
C SER A 11 11.71 21.66 5.61
N CYS A 12 10.64 22.42 5.77
CA CYS A 12 10.45 23.68 5.03
C CYS A 12 11.14 24.79 5.84
N PRO A 13 12.01 25.64 5.26
CA PRO A 13 12.76 26.67 5.98
C PRO A 13 11.95 27.75 6.73
N ARG A 14 10.62 27.63 6.84
CA ARG A 14 9.74 28.63 7.44
C ARG A 14 8.82 28.14 8.56
N GLU A 15 8.81 26.85 8.92
CA GLU A 15 7.98 26.35 10.03
C GLU A 15 8.79 25.42 10.95
N PRO A 16 9.12 25.84 12.20
CA PRO A 16 9.87 25.02 13.16
C PRO A 16 9.06 23.87 13.79
N GLN A 17 7.76 23.78 13.52
CA GLN A 17 6.87 22.75 14.04
C GLN A 17 6.36 21.91 12.87
N GLY A 18 7.02 20.77 12.63
CA GLY A 18 6.56 19.82 11.62
C GLY A 18 5.11 19.40 11.84
N ASP A 19 4.37 19.25 10.75
CA ASP A 19 2.98 18.78 10.78
C ASP A 19 2.89 17.38 11.39
N LYS A 20 2.12 17.26 12.48
CA LYS A 20 1.83 15.96 13.10
C LYS A 20 0.60 15.35 12.47
N PHE A 21 0.75 14.14 11.94
CA PHE A 21 -0.34 13.33 11.42
C PHE A 21 -0.45 12.07 12.26
N GLU A 22 -1.59 11.88 12.90
CA GLU A 22 -1.95 10.62 13.54
C GLU A 22 -2.73 9.79 12.53
N TYR A 23 -2.38 8.53 12.39
CA TYR A 23 -3.14 7.59 11.56
C TYR A 23 -3.36 6.29 12.31
N ALA A 24 -4.39 5.56 11.91
CA ALA A 24 -4.70 4.26 12.49
C ALA A 24 -5.11 3.31 11.34
N ILE A 25 -4.50 2.13 11.30
CA ILE A 25 -4.81 1.11 10.30
C ILE A 25 -5.63 -0.03 10.93
N LYS A 26 -6.73 -0.37 10.28
CA LYS A 26 -7.53 -1.57 10.56
C LYS A 26 -7.22 -2.61 9.51
N LEU A 27 -6.87 -3.81 9.96
CA LEU A 27 -6.64 -4.95 9.08
C LEU A 27 -7.92 -5.79 9.09
N ASP A 28 -8.53 -5.97 7.92
CA ASP A 28 -9.76 -6.77 7.76
C ASP A 28 -9.45 -8.25 7.44
N PHE A 29 -8.22 -8.68 7.72
CA PHE A 29 -7.74 -10.05 7.57
C PHE A 29 -7.06 -10.53 8.86
N PRO A 30 -7.02 -11.86 9.12
CA PRO A 30 -6.32 -12.40 10.27
C PRO A 30 -4.82 -12.08 10.17
N SER A 31 -4.26 -11.49 11.24
CA SER A 31 -2.83 -11.18 11.31
C SER A 31 -2.29 -11.48 12.70
N SER A 32 -1.06 -11.98 12.76
CA SER A 32 -0.29 -12.03 14.00
C SER A 32 0.11 -10.62 14.46
N ASN A 33 0.58 -10.50 15.71
CA ASN A 33 1.04 -9.21 16.20
C ASN A 33 2.19 -8.64 15.35
N ASN A 34 3.14 -9.50 14.96
CA ASN A 34 4.30 -9.11 14.16
C ASN A 34 3.90 -8.68 12.74
N GLU A 35 2.95 -9.38 12.12
CA GLU A 35 2.40 -8.97 10.82
C GLU A 35 1.73 -7.60 10.92
N ALA A 36 0.91 -7.38 11.97
CA ALA A 36 0.27 -6.08 12.19
C ALA A 36 1.28 -4.94 12.47
N GLU A 37 2.41 -5.23 13.13
CA GLU A 37 3.53 -4.29 13.31
C GLU A 37 4.14 -3.88 11.97
N TYR A 38 4.33 -4.85 11.07
CA TYR A 38 4.83 -4.59 9.74
C TYR A 38 3.85 -3.85 8.83
N GLU A 39 2.56 -4.19 8.89
CA GLU A 39 1.52 -3.49 8.13
C GLU A 39 1.42 -2.02 8.53
N ALA A 40 1.42 -1.76 9.84
CA ALA A 40 1.43 -0.41 10.37
C ALA A 40 2.67 0.37 9.90
N PHE A 41 3.82 -0.29 9.88
CA PHE A 41 5.07 0.29 9.40
C PHE A 41 5.04 0.68 7.94
N LEU A 42 4.57 -0.23 7.09
CA LEU A 42 4.49 -0.01 5.66
C LEU A 42 3.48 1.10 5.33
N ALA A 43 2.30 1.09 5.96
CA ALA A 43 1.29 2.11 5.77
C ALA A 43 1.77 3.50 6.21
N GLY A 44 2.52 3.58 7.32
CA GLY A 44 3.12 4.84 7.77
C GLY A 44 4.11 5.41 6.78
N CYS A 45 5.00 4.56 6.26
CA CYS A 45 5.96 4.95 5.22
C CYS A 45 5.26 5.43 3.95
N GLU A 46 4.19 4.75 3.53
CA GLU A 46 3.42 5.13 2.35
C GLU A 46 2.74 6.48 2.52
N LEU A 47 2.12 6.74 3.69
CA LEU A 47 1.55 8.05 4.01
C LEU A 47 2.59 9.16 3.95
N ALA A 48 3.79 8.92 4.47
CA ALA A 48 4.85 9.90 4.46
C ALA A 48 5.33 10.24 3.04
N LEU A 49 5.47 9.24 2.18
CA LEU A 49 5.79 9.45 0.77
C LEU A 49 4.67 10.23 0.07
N ALA A 50 3.41 9.86 0.31
CA ALA A 50 2.25 10.58 -0.24
C ALA A 50 2.19 12.03 0.25
N ALA A 51 2.63 12.30 1.48
CA ALA A 51 2.78 13.64 2.03
C ALA A 51 4.02 14.40 1.51
N GLY A 52 4.83 13.79 0.64
CA GLY A 52 6.03 14.39 0.05
C GLY A 52 7.24 14.44 0.98
N ALA A 53 7.27 13.61 2.03
CA ALA A 53 8.42 13.53 2.92
C ALA A 53 9.64 12.95 2.19
N LYS A 54 10.74 13.70 2.21
CA LYS A 54 12.05 13.26 1.67
C LYS A 54 12.89 12.53 2.71
N ARG A 55 12.73 12.91 3.99
CA ARG A 55 13.48 12.36 5.12
C ARG A 55 12.54 11.97 6.24
N ILE A 56 12.81 10.83 6.87
CA ILE A 56 11.93 10.27 7.89
C ILE A 56 12.69 9.69 9.09
N VAL A 57 12.07 9.80 10.25
CA VAL A 57 12.48 9.12 11.48
C VAL A 57 11.29 8.33 11.98
N ILE A 58 11.46 7.02 12.08
CA ILE A 58 10.42 6.08 12.52
C ILE A 58 10.74 5.66 13.95
N TYR A 59 9.81 5.92 14.87
CA TYR A 59 9.88 5.42 16.23
C TYR A 59 9.03 4.15 16.33
N SER A 60 9.65 3.05 16.76
CA SER A 60 8.96 1.76 16.89
C SER A 60 9.36 1.09 18.20
N ASP A 61 8.39 0.52 18.90
CA ASP A 61 8.61 -0.37 20.04
C ASP A 61 8.71 -1.85 19.62
N SER A 62 8.48 -2.15 18.34
CA SER A 62 8.67 -3.48 17.77
C SER A 62 10.16 -3.83 17.68
N GLN A 63 10.61 -4.67 18.61
CA GLN A 63 11.96 -5.23 18.55
C GLN A 63 12.23 -5.95 17.23
N LEU A 64 11.23 -6.64 16.65
CA LEU A 64 11.41 -7.39 15.41
C LEU A 64 11.67 -6.45 14.23
N VAL A 65 10.83 -5.43 14.05
CA VAL A 65 10.96 -4.48 12.93
C VAL A 65 12.27 -3.71 13.06
N VAL A 66 12.62 -3.25 14.26
CA VAL A 66 13.87 -2.51 14.47
C VAL A 66 15.09 -3.41 14.22
N ASN A 67 15.12 -4.60 14.81
CA ASN A 67 16.29 -5.48 14.72
C ASN A 67 16.48 -6.04 13.31
N GLN A 68 15.41 -6.32 12.56
CA GLN A 68 15.52 -6.74 11.16
C GLN A 68 16.00 -5.59 10.28
N VAL A 69 15.44 -4.38 10.43
CA VAL A 69 15.89 -3.19 9.68
C VAL A 69 17.34 -2.82 9.98
N GLN A 70 17.80 -3.02 11.21
CA GLN A 70 19.20 -2.80 11.63
C GLN A 70 20.14 -3.96 11.26
N GLY A 71 19.63 -5.07 10.70
CA GLY A 71 20.42 -6.21 10.24
C GLY A 71 20.83 -7.22 11.31
N SER A 72 20.27 -7.11 12.52
CA SER A 72 20.60 -7.96 13.67
C SER A 72 19.84 -9.29 13.70
N TYR A 73 18.75 -9.42 12.93
CA TYR A 73 17.89 -10.62 12.90
C TYR A 73 17.65 -11.09 11.47
N GLU A 74 17.80 -12.39 11.23
CA GLU A 74 17.38 -13.03 9.98
C GLU A 74 15.88 -13.35 10.01
N ALA A 75 15.16 -12.97 8.96
CA ALA A 75 13.77 -13.36 8.77
C ALA A 75 13.71 -14.84 8.32
N ARG A 76 13.51 -15.75 9.28
CA ARG A 76 13.46 -17.20 9.02
C ARG A 76 12.16 -17.68 8.37
N ASP A 77 11.08 -16.92 8.53
CA ASP A 77 9.77 -17.21 7.94
C ASP A 77 9.63 -16.51 6.59
N GLU A 78 9.17 -17.21 5.56
CA GLU A 78 8.96 -16.67 4.21
C GLU A 78 8.07 -15.42 4.20
N LYS A 79 7.01 -15.38 5.00
CA LYS A 79 6.14 -14.20 5.10
C LYS A 79 6.89 -13.02 5.72
N MET A 80 7.62 -13.25 6.81
CA MET A 80 8.41 -12.20 7.46
C MET A 80 9.55 -11.71 6.55
N ALA A 81 10.12 -12.59 5.74
CA ALA A 81 11.12 -12.21 4.74
C ALA A 81 10.53 -11.30 3.65
N LYS A 82 9.29 -11.55 3.22
CA LYS A 82 8.55 -10.64 2.31
C LYS A 82 8.30 -9.28 2.95
N TYR A 83 7.84 -9.24 4.20
CA TYR A 83 7.65 -7.98 4.93
C TYR A 83 8.94 -7.20 5.09
N PHE A 84 10.02 -7.87 5.53
CA PHE A 84 11.33 -7.26 5.67
C PHE A 84 11.84 -6.69 4.34
N SER A 85 11.72 -7.46 3.25
CA SER A 85 12.11 -7.03 1.91
C SER A 85 11.30 -5.82 1.45
N LYS A 86 9.99 -5.82 1.68
CA LYS A 86 9.11 -4.69 1.34
C LYS A 86 9.44 -3.46 2.19
N ALA A 87 9.68 -3.61 3.48
CA ALA A 87 10.09 -2.54 4.39
C ALA A 87 11.41 -1.89 3.93
N LYS A 88 12.42 -2.71 3.58
CA LYS A 88 13.69 -2.21 3.05
C LYS A 88 13.52 -1.45 1.72
N LYS A 89 12.70 -1.98 0.80
CA LYS A 89 12.34 -1.29 -0.45
C LYS A 89 11.64 0.05 -0.19
N MET A 90 10.73 0.11 0.77
CA MET A 90 10.03 1.34 1.14
C MET A 90 10.96 2.38 1.76
N LEU A 91 11.83 1.98 2.68
CA LEU A 91 12.83 2.86 3.28
C LEU A 91 13.79 3.44 2.23
N GLY A 92 14.16 2.66 1.21
CA GLY A 92 15.00 3.12 0.11
C GLY A 92 14.36 4.17 -0.83
N LYS A 93 13.07 4.48 -0.68
CA LYS A 93 12.40 5.56 -1.43
C LYS A 93 12.65 6.94 -0.82
N PHE A 94 13.13 7.01 0.42
CA PHE A 94 13.48 8.26 1.09
C PHE A 94 14.94 8.63 0.82
N GLU A 95 15.24 9.92 0.79
CA GLU A 95 16.63 10.42 0.74
C GLU A 95 17.38 10.07 2.03
N GLU A 96 16.67 10.07 3.17
CA GLU A 96 17.19 9.66 4.46
C GLU A 96 16.09 8.99 5.29
N ALA A 97 16.36 7.80 5.82
CA ALA A 97 15.42 7.11 6.70
C ALA A 97 16.16 6.50 7.90
N SER A 98 15.63 6.72 9.09
CA SER A 98 16.13 6.13 10.32
C SER A 98 15.00 5.46 11.10
N VAL A 99 15.32 4.33 11.73
CA VAL A 99 14.40 3.60 12.60
C VAL A 99 15.02 3.53 13.99
N VAL A 100 14.29 4.07 14.97
CA VAL A 100 14.73 4.22 16.36
C VAL A 100 13.84 3.37 17.25
N GLN A 101 14.46 2.52 18.06
CA GLN A 101 13.74 1.78 19.08
C GLN A 101 13.31 2.70 20.22
N VAL A 102 12.04 2.63 20.59
CA VAL A 102 11.51 3.30 21.79
C VAL A 102 10.95 2.28 22.76
N SER A 103 10.96 2.61 24.05
CA SER A 103 10.26 1.79 25.04
C SER A 103 8.75 1.89 24.84
N ARG A 104 8.01 0.84 25.21
CA ARG A 104 6.52 0.86 25.18
C ARG A 104 5.93 2.06 25.91
N ALA A 105 6.53 2.46 27.04
CA ALA A 105 6.10 3.63 27.80
C ALA A 105 6.15 4.94 26.97
N ASN A 106 7.09 5.03 26.02
CA ASN A 106 7.26 6.16 25.13
C ASN A 106 6.45 6.04 23.82
N ASN A 107 5.77 4.90 23.58
CA ASN A 107 4.90 4.66 22.42
C ASN A 107 3.40 4.63 22.79
N ALA A 108 3.03 5.14 23.96
CA ALA A 108 1.67 5.07 24.50
C ALA A 108 0.60 5.68 23.57
N THR A 109 0.92 6.73 22.82
CA THR A 109 0.00 7.33 21.84
C THR A 109 -0.33 6.35 20.72
N ALA A 110 0.67 5.64 20.19
CA ALA A 110 0.45 4.65 19.14
C ALA A 110 -0.35 3.44 19.63
N ASP A 111 -0.09 2.98 20.86
CA ASP A 111 -0.88 1.93 21.50
C ASP A 111 -2.36 2.33 21.65
N GLN A 112 -2.63 3.59 21.98
CA GLN A 112 -4.00 4.12 22.04
C GLN A 112 -4.66 4.11 20.66
N LEU A 113 -3.95 4.54 19.61
CA LEU A 113 -4.45 4.54 18.23
C LEU A 113 -4.74 3.12 17.72
N ALA A 114 -3.88 2.14 18.03
CA ALA A 114 -4.11 0.74 17.68
C ALA A 114 -5.38 0.19 18.36
N LYS A 115 -5.62 0.53 19.63
CA LYS A 115 -6.86 0.17 20.35
C LYS A 115 -8.09 0.85 19.75
N LEU A 116 -7.97 2.11 19.31
CA LEU A 116 -9.05 2.83 18.63
C LEU A 116 -9.39 2.19 17.27
N ALA A 117 -8.38 1.82 16.47
CA ALA A 117 -8.60 1.13 15.20
C ALA A 117 -9.31 -0.22 15.38
N SER A 118 -9.01 -0.93 16.47
CA SER A 118 -9.64 -2.19 16.82
C SER A 118 -11.11 -2.07 17.25
N SER A 119 -11.45 -0.99 17.95
CA SER A 119 -12.69 -0.93 18.74
C SER A 119 -13.86 -0.23 18.04
N MET A 120 -13.66 0.27 16.81
CA MET A 120 -14.66 1.08 16.09
C MET A 120 -15.20 2.27 16.92
N ALA A 121 -14.50 2.68 17.98
CA ALA A 121 -14.96 3.70 18.91
C ALA A 121 -14.73 5.09 18.31
N ALA A 122 -15.79 5.91 18.34
CA ALA A 122 -15.90 7.18 17.64
C ALA A 122 -14.71 8.13 17.88
N ILE A 123 -13.93 8.35 16.83
CA ILE A 123 -12.91 9.40 16.73
C ILE A 123 -13.64 10.74 16.61
N ARG A 124 -13.92 11.40 17.74
CA ARG A 124 -14.68 12.66 17.74
C ARG A 124 -13.85 13.93 17.97
N SER A 125 -12.54 13.85 18.14
CA SER A 125 -11.76 15.05 18.53
C SER A 125 -10.32 15.15 18.00
N ARG A 126 -9.83 14.18 17.21
CA ARG A 126 -8.46 14.19 16.66
C ARG A 126 -8.52 14.00 15.14
N LYS A 127 -7.69 14.73 14.39
CA LYS A 127 -7.50 14.54 12.94
C LYS A 127 -6.74 13.23 12.69
N ILE A 128 -7.37 12.09 12.99
CA ILE A 128 -6.80 10.77 12.78
C ILE A 128 -7.19 10.31 11.37
N ILE A 129 -6.21 9.95 10.56
CA ILE A 129 -6.44 9.32 9.26
C ILE A 129 -6.72 7.83 9.51
N PHE A 130 -7.93 7.37 9.21
CA PHE A 130 -8.31 5.97 9.35
C PHE A 130 -8.16 5.24 8.02
N ILE A 131 -7.45 4.13 8.02
CA ILE A 131 -7.17 3.32 6.83
C ILE A 131 -7.68 1.90 7.09
N SER A 132 -8.48 1.36 6.19
CA SER A 132 -8.83 -0.07 6.18
C SER A 132 -7.98 -0.78 5.14
N SER A 133 -7.37 -1.90 5.51
CA SER A 133 -6.67 -2.79 4.57
C SER A 133 -7.38 -4.13 4.51
N GLU A 134 -7.92 -4.45 3.34
CA GLU A 134 -8.58 -5.73 3.05
C GLU A 134 -7.60 -6.86 2.75
N ARG A 135 -6.35 -6.52 2.40
CA ARG A 135 -5.29 -7.46 2.02
C ARG A 135 -3.97 -7.12 2.70
N ALA A 136 -3.12 -8.12 2.85
CA ALA A 136 -1.78 -7.92 3.39
C ALA A 136 -0.91 -7.17 2.39
N ALA A 137 -0.07 -6.25 2.85
CA ALA A 137 0.84 -5.49 2.00
C ALA A 137 1.84 -6.40 1.25
N ILE A 138 2.12 -7.61 1.73
CA ILE A 138 3.02 -8.55 1.05
C ILE A 138 2.37 -9.30 -0.11
N GLU A 139 1.06 -9.15 -0.32
CA GLU A 139 0.39 -9.64 -1.53
C GLU A 139 0.72 -8.68 -2.67
N GLU A 140 1.55 -9.11 -3.61
CA GLU A 140 1.72 -8.36 -4.86
C GLU A 140 0.38 -8.35 -5.60
N PRO A 141 -0.06 -7.21 -6.16
CA PRO A 141 -1.20 -7.25 -7.05
C PRO A 141 -0.88 -8.27 -8.14
N GLU A 142 -1.79 -9.21 -8.40
CA GLU A 142 -1.71 -10.04 -9.60
C GLU A 142 -1.33 -9.10 -10.75
N GLU A 143 -0.25 -9.41 -11.48
CA GLU A 143 0.12 -8.64 -12.65
C GLU A 143 -1.13 -8.52 -13.51
N VAL A 144 -1.75 -7.33 -13.49
CA VAL A 144 -2.77 -7.00 -14.45
C VAL A 144 -2.00 -6.96 -15.75
N ILE A 145 -2.08 -8.04 -16.51
CA ILE A 145 -1.59 -8.08 -17.89
C ILE A 145 -2.38 -6.98 -18.58
N CYS A 146 -1.76 -5.80 -18.69
CA CYS A 146 -2.26 -4.73 -19.53
C CYS A 146 -2.25 -5.31 -20.95
N ILE A 147 -3.41 -5.76 -21.42
CA ILE A 147 -3.60 -6.02 -22.84
C ILE A 147 -3.27 -4.68 -23.50
N ASP A 148 -2.25 -4.68 -24.35
CA ASP A 148 -1.76 -3.52 -25.06
C ASP A 148 -2.95 -2.68 -25.58
N PRO A 149 -3.11 -1.42 -25.15
CA PRO A 149 -4.24 -0.58 -25.57
C PRO A 149 -4.22 -0.26 -27.08
N THR A 150 -3.15 -0.62 -27.81
CA THR A 150 -3.08 -0.51 -29.28
C THR A 150 -3.56 -1.76 -30.00
N LEU A 151 -3.62 -2.92 -29.33
CA LEU A 151 -4.23 -4.13 -29.88
C LEU A 151 -5.75 -4.00 -29.74
N LEU A 152 -6.40 -3.59 -30.84
CA LEU A 152 -7.85 -3.63 -30.97
C LEU A 152 -8.35 -4.97 -30.45
N SER A 153 -9.10 -4.93 -29.35
CA SER A 153 -9.62 -6.16 -28.77
C SER A 153 -10.56 -6.80 -29.78
N TRP A 154 -10.62 -8.14 -29.83
CA TRP A 154 -11.55 -8.85 -30.72
C TRP A 154 -13.01 -8.41 -30.49
N LYS A 155 -13.32 -7.83 -29.33
CA LYS A 155 -14.61 -7.23 -28.99
C LYS A 155 -14.84 -5.88 -29.72
N GLU A 156 -13.82 -5.04 -29.81
CA GLU A 156 -13.90 -3.76 -30.55
C GLU A 156 -14.11 -3.95 -32.04
N GLU A 157 -13.53 -5.00 -32.65
CA GLU A 157 -13.78 -5.34 -34.05
C GLU A 157 -15.26 -5.69 -34.30
N ILE A 158 -15.86 -6.47 -33.41
CA ILE A 158 -17.27 -6.84 -33.49
C ILE A 158 -18.16 -5.62 -33.26
N ILE A 159 -17.85 -4.79 -32.27
CA ILE A 159 -18.61 -3.55 -32.00
C ILE A 159 -18.54 -2.60 -33.19
N ARG A 160 -17.36 -2.38 -33.79
CA ARG A 160 -17.20 -1.54 -34.98
C ARG A 160 -17.97 -2.09 -36.19
N PHE A 161 -18.01 -3.40 -36.35
CA PHE A 161 -18.80 -4.04 -37.41
C PHE A 161 -20.30 -3.84 -37.20
N LEU A 162 -20.81 -4.10 -35.99
CA LEU A 162 -22.24 -3.99 -35.67
C LEU A 162 -22.74 -2.53 -35.67
N THR A 163 -21.91 -1.57 -35.24
CA THR A 163 -22.31 -0.15 -35.12
C THR A 163 -21.96 0.71 -36.32
N LYS A 164 -20.81 0.48 -36.97
CA LYS A 164 -20.28 1.32 -38.06
C LYS A 164 -20.19 0.59 -39.40
N GLY A 165 -20.53 -0.70 -39.45
CA GLY A 165 -20.49 -1.51 -40.68
C GLY A 165 -19.08 -1.79 -41.22
N VAL A 166 -18.03 -1.43 -40.48
CA VAL A 166 -16.63 -1.54 -40.93
C VAL A 166 -16.20 -3.01 -40.95
N GLN A 167 -15.61 -3.46 -42.06
CA GLN A 167 -15.12 -4.82 -42.25
C GLN A 167 -13.65 -4.83 -42.69
N PRO A 168 -12.88 -5.88 -42.35
CA PRO A 168 -11.53 -6.09 -42.88
C PRO A 168 -11.54 -6.21 -44.41
N GLU A 169 -10.49 -5.71 -45.07
CA GLU A 169 -10.33 -5.81 -46.54
C GLU A 169 -10.15 -7.27 -47.01
N ASN A 170 -9.55 -8.11 -46.16
CA ASN A 170 -9.40 -9.52 -46.44
C ASN A 170 -10.74 -10.25 -46.36
N LYS A 171 -11.17 -10.82 -47.49
CA LYS A 171 -12.43 -11.58 -47.62
C LYS A 171 -12.55 -12.76 -46.63
N LYS A 172 -11.44 -13.40 -46.25
CA LYS A 172 -11.45 -14.49 -45.27
C LYS A 172 -11.76 -13.96 -43.87
N ASP A 173 -11.13 -12.86 -43.49
CA ASP A 173 -11.26 -12.25 -42.16
C ASP A 173 -12.64 -11.59 -42.00
N ALA A 174 -13.15 -10.94 -43.05
CA ALA A 174 -14.52 -10.42 -43.06
C ALA A 174 -15.58 -11.53 -42.88
N LYS A 175 -15.36 -12.72 -43.46
CA LYS A 175 -16.25 -13.88 -43.28
C LYS A 175 -16.19 -14.42 -41.86
N VAL A 176 -15.01 -14.45 -41.24
CA VAL A 176 -14.83 -14.85 -39.84
C VAL A 176 -15.50 -13.84 -38.90
N LEU A 177 -15.30 -12.54 -39.13
CA LEU A 177 -15.91 -11.48 -38.34
C LEU A 177 -17.44 -11.51 -38.42
N ARG A 178 -18.02 -11.70 -39.61
CA ARG A 178 -19.48 -11.87 -39.79
C ARG A 178 -20.04 -13.06 -39.00
N ARG A 179 -19.35 -14.20 -39.03
CA ARG A 179 -19.73 -15.41 -38.25
C ARG A 179 -19.63 -15.19 -36.74
N LYS A 180 -18.65 -14.41 -36.29
CA LYS A 180 -18.52 -14.06 -34.87
C LYS A 180 -19.60 -13.07 -34.45
N ALA A 181 -19.83 -12.03 -35.23
CA ALA A 181 -20.81 -10.99 -34.95
C ALA A 181 -22.25 -11.51 -34.96
N SER A 182 -22.58 -12.51 -35.79
CA SER A 182 -23.92 -13.13 -35.78
C SER A 182 -24.27 -13.83 -34.47
N ARG A 183 -23.31 -14.03 -33.56
CA ARG A 183 -23.56 -14.56 -32.20
C ARG A 183 -23.99 -13.48 -31.21
N PHE A 184 -23.91 -12.21 -31.61
CA PHE A 184 -24.14 -11.03 -30.77
C PHE A 184 -25.09 -10.01 -31.45
N ALA A 185 -25.65 -10.37 -32.59
CA ALA A 185 -26.60 -9.57 -33.37
C ALA A 185 -28.04 -9.95 -33.03
#